data_AF-A0A7X8L4G2-F1
#
_entry.id   AF-A0A7X8L4G2-F1
#
_cell.length_a   1.000
_cell.length_b   1.000
_cell.length_c   1.000
_cell.angle_alpha   90.00
_cell.angle_beta   90.00
_cell.angle_gamma   90.00
#
_symmetry.space_group_name_H-M   'P 1'
#
loop_
_entity.id
_entity.type
_entity.pdbx_description
1 polymer ?
#
loop_
_entity_poly.entity_id
_entity_poly.type
_entity_poly.pdbx_seq_one_letter_code
_entity_poly.pdbx_strand_id
1 'polypeptide(L)'
;MKKTIGLCILLILFSSCSFNEYQNKTDKKIESGNIVLKDIAYNKKLEEAHSIYIQEDESYEPYLVIDGDYDGGVLLLRKYLLDEGIQYSEEMSHQTFGGYYPISIIDAYLNTTFLSKFLQSLQDKILDTTISVANKETVGSGGWIDETENINRKIFILSATELNIMGSMKATEGKPLAYYKKRDDLTAQLKSGANDAYWLRTAYLWDDIQAWAIGANGDIGGISVSYTLSLRPAFCLDGNTEVVETDEIVEGRKVYVLKNP
;
A
#
# COMPACT_ATOMS: atom_id res chain seq x y z
N MET A 1 60.35 -35.43 -35.90
CA MET A 1 59.58 -36.08 -34.82
C MET A 1 58.19 -35.45 -34.75
N LYS A 2 57.15 -36.23 -35.04
CA LYS A 2 55.74 -35.83 -35.03
C LYS A 2 55.24 -35.74 -33.59
N LYS A 3 54.49 -34.69 -33.22
CA LYS A 3 53.44 -34.79 -32.20
C LYS A 3 52.25 -33.92 -32.62
N THR A 4 51.19 -34.64 -32.98
CA THR A 4 49.84 -34.16 -33.28
C THR A 4 49.17 -33.70 -31.97
N ILE A 5 48.59 -32.50 -31.95
CA ILE A 5 47.66 -32.08 -30.88
C ILE A 5 46.26 -32.19 -31.46
N GLY A 6 45.48 -33.13 -30.94
CA GLY A 6 44.08 -33.32 -31.29
C GLY A 6 43.21 -32.27 -30.61
N LEU A 7 42.36 -31.62 -31.40
CA LEU A 7 41.33 -30.70 -30.94
C LEU A 7 40.06 -31.53 -30.67
N CYS A 8 39.73 -31.74 -29.39
CA CYS A 8 38.47 -32.36 -29.00
C CYS A 8 37.33 -31.33 -29.09
N ILE A 9 36.46 -31.48 -30.09
CA ILE A 9 35.18 -30.78 -30.17
C ILE A 9 34.20 -31.50 -29.24
N LEU A 10 33.86 -30.87 -28.11
CA LEU A 10 32.83 -31.35 -27.20
C LEU A 10 31.46 -30.84 -27.69
N LEU A 11 30.72 -31.68 -28.43
CA LEU A 11 29.32 -31.42 -28.80
C LEU A 11 28.44 -31.65 -27.56
N ILE A 12 28.03 -30.57 -26.89
CA ILE A 12 27.00 -30.63 -25.85
C ILE A 12 25.64 -30.63 -26.56
N LEU A 13 25.02 -31.81 -26.60
CA LEU A 13 23.60 -31.94 -26.93
C LEU A 13 22.80 -31.36 -25.75
N PHE A 14 22.37 -30.10 -25.86
CA PHE A 14 21.34 -29.58 -24.97
C PHE A 14 20.03 -30.29 -25.26
N SER A 15 19.61 -31.14 -24.32
CA SER A 15 18.28 -31.73 -24.27
C SER A 15 17.23 -30.62 -24.28
N SER A 16 16.66 -30.38 -25.46
CA SER A 16 15.61 -29.40 -25.72
C SER A 16 14.24 -29.91 -25.26
N CYS A 17 14.12 -30.27 -23.99
CA CYS A 17 12.84 -30.67 -23.38
C CYS A 17 12.36 -29.77 -22.25
N SER A 18 13.11 -28.74 -21.84
CA SER A 18 12.71 -27.88 -20.71
C SER A 18 12.36 -26.44 -21.09
N PHE A 19 12.64 -25.99 -22.32
CA PHE A 19 12.30 -24.63 -22.75
C PHE A 19 10.85 -24.52 -23.25
N ASN A 20 10.27 -25.63 -23.71
CA ASN A 20 8.90 -25.66 -24.26
C ASN A 20 7.81 -25.74 -23.18
N GLU A 21 8.15 -26.17 -21.96
CA GLU A 21 7.23 -26.13 -20.81
C GLU A 21 7.16 -24.76 -20.13
N TYR A 22 8.21 -23.94 -20.29
CA TYR A 22 8.28 -22.62 -19.66
C TYR A 22 7.56 -21.54 -20.47
N GLN A 23 7.61 -21.60 -21.81
CA GLN A 23 6.85 -20.71 -22.70
C GLN A 23 5.33 -21.01 -22.70
N ASN A 24 4.93 -22.25 -22.43
CA ASN A 24 3.51 -22.62 -22.35
C ASN A 24 2.83 -22.25 -21.02
N LYS A 25 3.57 -21.71 -20.05
CA LYS A 25 3.02 -21.32 -18.73
C LYS A 25 2.63 -19.84 -18.65
N THR A 26 3.03 -19.03 -19.63
CA THR A 26 2.82 -17.56 -19.65
C THR A 26 1.71 -17.08 -20.59
N ASP A 27 1.09 -17.95 -21.39
CA ASP A 27 -0.08 -17.61 -22.19
C ASP A 27 -1.33 -18.41 -21.77
N LYS A 28 -1.61 -18.44 -20.46
CA LYS A 28 -2.99 -18.71 -20.05
C LYS A 28 -3.78 -17.42 -20.32
N LYS A 29 -4.18 -17.26 -21.59
CA LYS A 29 -5.22 -16.34 -22.03
C LYS A 29 -6.31 -16.40 -20.98
N ILE A 30 -6.49 -15.32 -20.22
CA ILE A 30 -7.66 -15.18 -19.35
C ILE A 30 -8.83 -15.29 -20.32
N GLU A 31 -9.44 -16.47 -20.38
CA GLU A 31 -10.71 -16.68 -21.08
C GLU A 31 -11.65 -15.58 -20.60
N SER A 32 -12.52 -15.09 -21.48
CA SER A 32 -13.39 -13.93 -21.23
C SER A 32 -14.44 -14.18 -20.13
N GLY A 33 -13.99 -14.46 -18.92
CA GLY A 33 -14.71 -14.34 -17.67
C GLY A 33 -14.49 -12.94 -17.11
N ASN A 34 -15.38 -12.53 -16.21
CA ASN A 34 -15.22 -11.26 -15.50
C ASN A 34 -13.93 -11.30 -14.67
N ILE A 35 -13.00 -10.38 -14.95
CA ILE A 35 -11.80 -10.18 -14.13
C ILE A 35 -12.24 -9.52 -12.82
N VAL A 36 -11.72 -10.00 -11.68
CA VAL A 36 -12.02 -9.40 -10.38
C VAL A 36 -10.76 -8.86 -9.71
N LEU A 37 -10.91 -7.99 -8.70
CA LEU A 37 -9.79 -7.38 -7.97
C LEU A 37 -8.78 -8.40 -7.46
N LYS A 38 -9.25 -9.55 -6.95
CA LYS A 38 -8.38 -10.60 -6.41
C LYS A 38 -7.44 -11.20 -7.46
N ASP A 39 -7.83 -11.19 -8.74
CA ASP A 39 -7.01 -11.75 -9.83
C ASP A 39 -5.79 -10.87 -10.14
N ILE A 40 -5.88 -9.57 -9.88
CA ILE A 40 -4.85 -8.57 -10.19
C ILE A 40 -4.06 -8.10 -8.96
N ALA A 41 -4.28 -8.71 -7.80
CA ALA A 41 -3.55 -8.38 -6.57
C ALA A 41 -2.09 -8.85 -6.61
N TYR A 42 -1.18 -7.98 -6.16
CA TYR A 42 0.27 -8.22 -6.20
C TYR A 42 0.70 -9.55 -5.57
N ASN A 43 0.17 -9.90 -4.39
CA ASN A 43 0.56 -11.10 -3.66
C ASN A 43 0.01 -12.43 -4.23
N LYS A 44 -0.82 -12.40 -5.30
CA LYS A 44 -1.47 -13.61 -5.83
C LYS A 44 -0.85 -14.17 -7.11
N LYS A 45 -0.04 -13.43 -7.88
CA LYS A 45 0.59 -13.96 -9.12
C LYS A 45 1.57 -13.05 -9.88
N LEU A 46 1.86 -11.84 -9.42
CA LEU A 46 2.42 -10.80 -10.29
C LEU A 46 3.79 -10.33 -9.81
N GLU A 47 4.71 -10.11 -10.75
CA GLU A 47 6.02 -9.51 -10.47
C GLU A 47 5.89 -8.00 -10.19
N GLU A 48 4.79 -7.36 -10.62
CA GLU A 48 4.50 -5.93 -10.45
C GLU A 48 3.05 -5.68 -9.98
N ALA A 49 2.87 -4.69 -9.09
CA ALA A 49 1.55 -4.33 -8.58
C ALA A 49 0.73 -3.66 -9.68
N HIS A 50 -0.45 -4.22 -9.96
CA HIS A 50 -1.37 -3.64 -10.93
C HIS A 50 -2.00 -2.38 -10.34
N SER A 51 -2.32 -1.43 -11.22
CA SER A 51 -3.09 -0.24 -10.85
C SER A 51 -4.49 -0.32 -11.43
N ILE A 52 -5.48 -0.02 -10.59
CA ILE A 52 -6.83 0.32 -11.03
C ILE A 52 -7.02 1.83 -10.92
N TYR A 53 -7.86 2.41 -11.76
CA TYR A 53 -8.21 3.82 -11.71
C TYR A 53 -9.60 3.97 -11.09
N ILE A 54 -9.69 4.79 -10.05
CA ILE A 54 -10.91 5.05 -9.29
C ILE A 54 -11.17 6.54 -9.34
N GLN A 55 -12.42 6.92 -9.55
CA GLN A 55 -12.82 8.32 -9.56
C GLN A 55 -12.83 8.89 -8.13
N GLU A 56 -12.04 9.94 -7.92
CA GLU A 56 -12.09 10.86 -6.78
C GLU A 56 -12.61 12.21 -7.31
N ASP A 57 -13.77 12.66 -6.87
CA ASP A 57 -14.46 13.86 -7.37
C ASP A 57 -14.59 13.83 -8.92
N GLU A 58 -13.89 14.74 -9.61
CA GLU A 58 -13.92 14.87 -11.07
C GLU A 58 -12.73 14.18 -11.78
N SER A 59 -11.79 13.58 -11.04
CA SER A 59 -10.58 12.96 -11.62
C SER A 59 -10.43 11.47 -11.29
N TYR A 60 -9.81 10.73 -12.21
CA TYR A 60 -9.45 9.33 -11.97
C TYR A 60 -8.05 9.22 -11.39
N GLU A 61 -7.95 8.51 -10.27
CA GLU A 61 -6.73 8.31 -9.51
C GLU A 61 -6.28 6.86 -9.55
N PRO A 62 -4.98 6.60 -9.76
CA PRO A 62 -4.46 5.25 -9.74
C PRO A 62 -4.29 4.74 -8.30
N TYR A 63 -4.80 3.53 -8.06
CA TYR A 63 -4.65 2.75 -6.85
C TYR A 63 -3.91 1.45 -7.14
N LEU A 64 -2.88 1.17 -6.36
CA LEU A 64 -2.14 -0.08 -6.38
C LEU A 64 -2.95 -1.17 -5.69
N VAL A 65 -3.07 -2.34 -6.32
CA VAL A 65 -3.71 -3.52 -5.73
C VAL A 65 -2.65 -4.36 -5.01
N ILE A 66 -2.40 -4.07 -3.73
CA ILE A 66 -1.18 -4.50 -3.04
C ILE A 66 -1.34 -5.78 -2.22
N ASP A 67 -2.56 -6.13 -1.80
CA ASP A 67 -2.82 -7.39 -1.09
C ASP A 67 -4.20 -7.96 -1.45
N GLY A 68 -4.27 -9.23 -1.84
CA GLY A 68 -5.49 -9.91 -2.23
C GLY A 68 -6.27 -10.60 -1.10
N ASP A 69 -5.83 -10.44 0.15
CA ASP A 69 -6.45 -11.02 1.35
C ASP A 69 -6.12 -10.21 2.62
N TYR A 70 -6.57 -8.95 2.64
CA TYR A 70 -6.43 -8.05 3.78
C TYR A 70 -7.77 -7.91 4.51
N ASP A 71 -7.86 -8.50 5.70
CA ASP A 71 -9.10 -8.60 6.48
C ASP A 71 -10.30 -9.14 5.66
N GLY A 72 -10.04 -10.16 4.83
CA GLY A 72 -11.04 -10.75 3.94
C GLY A 72 -11.34 -9.96 2.66
N GLY A 73 -10.77 -8.76 2.50
CA GLY A 73 -10.88 -7.92 1.31
C GLY A 73 -9.61 -7.87 0.45
N VAL A 74 -9.62 -7.01 -0.57
CA VAL A 74 -8.45 -6.65 -1.38
C VAL A 74 -8.01 -5.24 -1.00
N LEU A 75 -6.76 -5.09 -0.54
CA LEU A 75 -6.17 -3.82 -0.14
C LEU A 75 -5.73 -2.99 -1.35
N LEU A 76 -6.33 -1.82 -1.46
CA LEU A 76 -6.01 -0.79 -2.42
C LEU A 76 -5.22 0.32 -1.73
N LEU A 77 -4.09 0.71 -2.31
CA LEU A 77 -3.26 1.80 -1.83
C LEU A 77 -3.18 2.89 -2.90
N ARG A 78 -3.55 4.12 -2.56
CA ARG A 78 -3.44 5.25 -3.48
C ARG A 78 -1.99 5.37 -3.97
N LYS A 79 -1.79 5.42 -5.29
CA LYS A 79 -0.44 5.42 -5.88
C LYS A 79 0.29 6.72 -5.54
N TYR A 80 -0.39 7.85 -5.76
CA TYR A 80 0.14 9.17 -5.45
C TYR A 80 -0.27 9.62 -4.05
N LEU A 81 0.57 10.46 -3.45
CA LEU A 81 0.26 11.20 -2.24
C LEU A 81 -0.84 12.24 -2.50
N LEU A 82 -1.57 12.62 -1.45
CA LEU A 82 -2.45 13.79 -1.50
C LEU A 82 -1.60 15.07 -1.55
N ASP A 83 -2.02 16.01 -2.39
CA ASP A 83 -1.32 17.30 -2.57
C ASP A 83 -1.45 18.21 -1.33
N GLU A 84 -2.57 18.10 -0.62
CA GLU A 84 -2.77 18.80 0.64
C GLU A 84 -2.16 17.98 1.79
N GLY A 85 -1.17 18.57 2.46
CA GLY A 85 -0.64 18.02 3.68
C GLY A 85 -1.59 18.23 4.86
N ILE A 86 -1.60 17.29 5.79
CA ILE A 86 -2.49 17.28 6.95
C ILE A 86 -1.66 17.15 8.22
N GLN A 87 -2.06 17.90 9.26
CA GLN A 87 -1.51 17.75 10.59
C GLN A 87 -2.02 16.47 11.24
N TYR A 88 -1.18 15.76 11.99
CA TYR A 88 -1.62 14.51 12.61
C TYR A 88 -2.61 14.76 13.75
N SER A 89 -2.30 15.72 14.63
CA SER A 89 -3.17 16.13 15.74
C SER A 89 -2.90 17.57 16.18
N GLU A 90 -3.93 18.29 16.64
CA GLU A 90 -3.81 19.63 17.26
C GLU A 90 -3.18 19.56 18.66
N GLU A 91 -3.21 18.36 19.26
CA GLU A 91 -2.81 18.10 20.63
C GLU A 91 -1.28 17.89 20.72
N MET A 92 -0.56 18.97 21.08
CA MET A 92 0.91 19.04 21.03
C MET A 92 1.58 19.04 22.41
N SER A 93 0.83 18.90 23.51
CA SER A 93 1.40 18.86 24.87
C SER A 93 1.59 17.42 25.33
N HIS A 94 2.59 17.14 26.16
CA HIS A 94 2.70 15.80 26.72
C HIS A 94 1.43 15.40 27.49
N GLN A 95 1.07 14.12 27.42
CA GLN A 95 -0.14 13.51 27.99
C GLN A 95 -1.45 13.86 27.27
N THR A 96 -1.39 14.51 26.10
CA THR A 96 -2.57 14.73 25.25
C THR A 96 -2.79 13.61 24.24
N PHE A 97 -1.85 12.68 24.11
CA PHE A 97 -1.90 11.53 23.21
C PHE A 97 -2.03 11.92 21.73
N GLY A 98 -1.34 12.99 21.30
CA GLY A 98 -1.39 13.47 19.93
C GLY A 98 -1.04 12.44 18.85
N GLY A 99 -0.18 11.46 19.15
CA GLY A 99 0.19 10.37 18.24
C GLY A 99 -0.80 9.21 18.19
N TYR A 100 -1.83 9.20 19.06
CA TYR A 100 -2.83 8.15 19.10
C TYR A 100 -3.80 8.25 17.92
N TYR A 101 -3.68 7.33 16.96
CA TYR A 101 -4.38 7.36 15.67
C TYR A 101 -5.90 7.51 15.74
N PRO A 102 -6.65 6.80 16.62
CA PRO A 102 -8.13 6.81 16.61
C PRO A 102 -8.79 8.15 16.93
N ILE A 103 -8.04 9.12 17.47
CA ILE A 103 -8.52 10.48 17.74
C ILE A 103 -7.80 11.54 16.90
N SER A 104 -7.00 11.10 15.92
CA SER A 104 -6.22 11.98 15.05
C SER A 104 -7.10 12.76 14.07
N ILE A 105 -6.62 13.91 13.62
CA ILE A 105 -7.25 14.68 12.53
C ILE A 105 -7.26 13.84 11.25
N ILE A 106 -6.20 13.05 11.03
CA ILE A 106 -6.05 12.18 9.86
C ILE A 106 -7.17 11.14 9.80
N ASP A 107 -7.43 10.42 10.90
CA ASP A 107 -8.48 9.40 10.95
C ASP A 107 -9.86 9.99 10.64
N ALA A 108 -10.16 11.15 11.24
CA ALA A 108 -11.39 11.89 10.98
C ALA A 108 -11.48 12.36 9.52
N TYR A 109 -10.42 12.96 8.97
CA TYR A 109 -10.37 13.43 7.58
C TYR A 109 -10.59 12.29 6.58
N LEU A 110 -9.89 11.15 6.78
CA LEU A 110 -9.96 10.00 5.88
C LEU A 110 -11.38 9.42 5.82
N ASN A 111 -12.06 9.32 6.96
CA ASN A 111 -13.39 8.71 7.06
C ASN A 111 -14.55 9.70 6.92
N THR A 112 -14.26 10.98 6.62
CA THR A 112 -15.27 12.00 6.30
C THR A 112 -14.95 12.66 4.96
N THR A 113 -14.08 13.67 4.95
CA THR A 113 -13.74 14.48 3.79
C THR A 113 -13.19 13.65 2.63
N PHE A 114 -12.22 12.77 2.88
CA PHE A 114 -11.65 11.96 1.80
C PHE A 114 -12.65 10.91 1.28
N LEU A 115 -13.34 10.20 2.17
CA LEU A 115 -14.36 9.22 1.79
C LEU A 115 -15.47 9.86 0.92
N SER A 116 -15.85 11.11 1.19
CA SER A 116 -16.88 11.82 0.41
C SER A 116 -16.49 12.15 -1.03
N LYS A 117 -15.20 12.02 -1.39
CA LYS A 117 -14.73 12.20 -2.77
C LYS A 117 -15.16 11.06 -3.69
N PHE A 118 -15.49 9.91 -3.16
CA PHE A 118 -15.98 8.79 -3.96
C PHE A 118 -17.47 8.92 -4.26
N LEU A 119 -17.91 8.36 -5.38
CA LEU A 119 -19.34 8.18 -5.65
C LEU A 119 -19.99 7.38 -4.51
N GLN A 120 -21.23 7.72 -4.15
CA GLN A 120 -21.95 7.05 -3.05
C GLN A 120 -22.00 5.52 -3.22
N SER A 121 -22.19 5.04 -4.46
CA SER A 121 -22.21 3.61 -4.77
C SER A 121 -20.89 2.90 -4.46
N LEU A 122 -19.76 3.61 -4.54
CA LEU A 122 -18.45 3.09 -4.15
C LEU A 122 -18.27 3.18 -2.65
N GLN A 123 -18.67 4.30 -2.02
CA GLN A 123 -18.63 4.44 -0.56
C GLN A 123 -19.36 3.29 0.15
N ASP A 124 -20.48 2.83 -0.41
CA ASP A 124 -21.27 1.72 0.13
C ASP A 124 -20.58 0.35 -0.01
N LYS A 125 -19.65 0.21 -0.96
CA LYS A 125 -18.87 -1.02 -1.21
C LYS A 125 -17.54 -1.07 -0.48
N ILE A 126 -17.02 0.09 -0.06
CA ILE A 126 -15.80 0.14 0.76
C ILE A 126 -16.05 -0.61 2.07
N LEU A 127 -15.24 -1.63 2.29
CA LEU A 127 -15.36 -2.51 3.44
C LEU A 127 -14.97 -1.76 4.72
N ASP A 128 -15.74 -1.98 5.78
CA ASP A 128 -15.32 -1.60 7.12
C ASP A 128 -14.22 -2.57 7.56
N THR A 129 -12.97 -2.10 7.54
CA THR A 129 -11.78 -2.94 7.63
C THR A 129 -11.21 -2.88 9.04
N THR A 130 -10.96 -4.04 9.63
CA THR A 130 -10.31 -4.18 10.93
C THR A 130 -8.82 -3.89 10.77
N ILE A 131 -8.35 -2.81 11.41
CA ILE A 131 -6.92 -2.46 11.47
C ILE A 131 -6.45 -2.44 12.92
N SER A 132 -5.21 -2.83 13.12
CA SER A 132 -4.53 -2.77 14.42
C SER A 132 -3.80 -1.42 14.56
N VAL A 133 -3.91 -0.83 15.75
CA VAL A 133 -3.25 0.41 16.17
C VAL A 133 -2.68 0.25 17.58
N ALA A 134 -1.62 0.99 17.93
CA ALA A 134 -1.14 1.08 19.30
C ALA A 134 -2.29 1.51 20.22
N ASN A 135 -2.52 0.79 21.32
CA ASN A 135 -3.52 1.21 22.29
C ASN A 135 -3.06 2.49 23.01
N LYS A 136 -3.98 3.21 23.64
CA LYS A 136 -3.68 4.50 24.27
C LYS A 136 -2.57 4.42 25.34
N GLU A 137 -2.47 3.31 26.08
CA GLU A 137 -1.44 3.09 27.11
C GLU A 137 -0.05 2.87 26.51
N THR A 138 0.02 2.33 25.28
CA THR A 138 1.26 2.10 24.55
C THR A 138 1.86 3.41 24.04
N VAL A 139 1.03 4.38 23.66
CA VAL A 139 1.48 5.68 23.14
C VAL A 139 2.18 6.50 24.23
N GLY A 140 3.43 6.90 23.99
CA GLY A 140 4.26 7.61 24.98
C GLY A 140 4.84 6.73 26.08
N SER A 141 4.73 5.39 25.96
CA SER A 141 5.26 4.45 26.95
C SER A 141 6.78 4.28 26.90
N GLY A 142 7.51 4.99 26.05
CA GLY A 142 8.95 4.78 25.84
C GLY A 142 9.28 3.45 25.17
N GLY A 143 8.31 2.77 24.56
CA GLY A 143 8.46 1.44 23.96
C GLY A 143 8.52 0.29 24.98
N TRP A 144 8.17 0.55 26.25
CA TRP A 144 8.10 -0.50 27.29
C TRP A 144 6.86 -1.38 27.17
N ILE A 145 5.82 -0.87 26.50
CA ILE A 145 4.56 -1.56 26.24
C ILE A 145 4.46 -1.75 24.72
N ASP A 146 4.07 -2.95 24.28
CA ASP A 146 3.75 -3.26 22.88
C ASP A 146 2.37 -3.91 22.85
N GLU A 147 1.34 -3.09 23.11
CA GLU A 147 -0.04 -3.51 23.04
C GLU A 147 -0.79 -2.75 21.96
N THR A 148 -1.67 -3.47 21.27
CA THR A 148 -2.50 -2.92 20.21
C THR A 148 -3.96 -3.16 20.48
N GLU A 149 -4.80 -2.28 19.96
CA GLU A 149 -6.24 -2.51 19.84
C GLU A 149 -6.65 -2.57 18.37
N ASN A 150 -7.80 -3.21 18.12
CA ASN A 150 -8.38 -3.27 16.79
C ASN A 150 -9.48 -2.23 16.67
N ILE A 151 -9.46 -1.49 15.57
CA ILE A 151 -10.51 -0.53 15.20
C ILE A 151 -10.99 -0.86 13.79
N ASN A 152 -12.24 -0.53 13.49
CA ASN A 152 -12.76 -0.68 12.13
C ASN A 152 -12.76 0.69 11.44
N ARG A 153 -12.23 0.75 10.21
CA ARG A 153 -12.22 1.96 9.37
C ARG A 153 -12.46 1.61 7.92
N LYS A 154 -13.16 2.51 7.21
CA LYS A 154 -13.33 2.42 5.76
C LYS A 154 -12.06 2.85 5.03
N ILE A 155 -11.50 4.00 5.42
CA ILE A 155 -10.27 4.54 4.86
C ILE A 155 -9.23 4.68 5.98
N PHE A 156 -7.98 4.29 5.71
CA PHE A 156 -6.88 4.38 6.64
C PHE A 156 -5.55 4.67 5.93
N ILE A 157 -4.49 4.92 6.70
CA ILE A 157 -3.10 4.92 6.21
C ILE A 157 -2.36 3.72 6.81
N LEU A 158 -1.33 3.25 6.10
CA LEU A 158 -0.60 2.03 6.48
C LEU A 158 0.25 2.23 7.74
N SER A 159 0.52 1.14 8.47
CA SER A 159 1.40 1.13 9.64
C SER A 159 2.86 0.93 9.24
N ALA A 160 3.77 1.30 10.12
CA ALA A 160 5.20 1.00 9.97
C ALA A 160 5.45 -0.52 9.88
N THR A 161 4.69 -1.32 10.63
CA THR A 161 4.77 -2.80 10.54
C THR A 161 4.37 -3.31 9.16
N GLU A 162 3.31 -2.77 8.55
CA GLU A 162 2.87 -3.12 7.19
C GLU A 162 3.88 -2.74 6.12
N LEU A 163 4.61 -1.64 6.33
CA LEU A 163 5.73 -1.20 5.48
C LEU A 163 7.01 -2.00 5.71
N ASN A 164 6.97 -3.04 6.55
CA ASN A 164 8.12 -3.86 6.92
C ASN A 164 9.26 -3.05 7.57
N ILE A 165 8.90 -1.99 8.30
CA ILE A 165 9.86 -1.14 9.01
C ILE A 165 10.25 -1.81 10.32
N MET A 166 11.55 -1.88 10.58
CA MET A 166 12.09 -2.40 11.83
C MET A 166 12.38 -1.24 12.79
N GLY A 167 12.08 -1.43 14.07
CA GLY A 167 12.36 -0.43 15.11
C GLY A 167 11.65 -0.78 16.41
N SER A 168 12.22 -0.36 17.54
CA SER A 168 11.66 -0.59 18.89
C SER A 168 10.68 0.49 19.35
N MET A 169 10.64 1.65 18.67
CA MET A 169 9.76 2.78 19.03
C MET A 169 8.41 2.74 18.30
N LYS A 170 7.88 1.54 18.07
CA LYS A 170 6.59 1.32 17.43
C LYS A 170 5.90 0.09 18.02
N ALA A 171 4.58 0.07 18.00
CA ALA A 171 3.81 -1.12 18.29
C ALA A 171 3.78 -2.07 17.07
N THR A 172 3.47 -3.34 17.30
CA THR A 172 3.32 -4.35 16.25
C THR A 172 1.93 -4.31 15.61
N GLU A 173 1.67 -3.24 14.84
CA GLU A 173 0.37 -2.97 14.20
C GLU A 173 0.17 -3.74 12.88
N GLY A 174 -0.50 -4.90 12.92
CA GLY A 174 -0.78 -5.70 11.73
C GLY A 174 0.40 -6.60 11.31
N LYS A 175 0.59 -6.81 10.01
CA LYS A 175 1.63 -7.72 9.47
C LYS A 175 2.33 -7.07 8.26
N PRO A 176 3.62 -7.35 8.03
CA PRO A 176 4.33 -6.87 6.84
C PRO A 176 3.62 -7.25 5.53
N LEU A 177 3.42 -6.27 4.66
CA LEU A 177 2.83 -6.47 3.34
C LEU A 177 3.91 -6.86 2.34
N ALA A 178 3.61 -7.86 1.50
CA ALA A 178 4.56 -8.36 0.51
C ALA A 178 5.03 -7.29 -0.49
N TYR A 179 4.27 -6.20 -0.66
CA TYR A 179 4.61 -5.08 -1.54
C TYR A 179 5.91 -4.37 -1.11
N TYR A 180 6.17 -4.21 0.19
CA TYR A 180 7.33 -3.48 0.69
C TYR A 180 8.52 -4.42 0.94
N LYS A 181 9.36 -4.61 -0.07
CA LYS A 181 10.52 -5.51 -0.04
C LYS A 181 11.86 -4.78 0.10
N LYS A 182 11.93 -3.56 -0.42
CA LYS A 182 13.15 -2.72 -0.44
C LYS A 182 12.83 -1.29 -0.02
N ARG A 183 13.88 -0.56 0.39
CA ARG A 183 13.80 0.85 0.82
C ARG A 183 13.10 1.74 -0.23
N ASP A 184 13.37 1.52 -1.51
CA ASP A 184 12.77 2.32 -2.59
C ASP A 184 11.24 2.23 -2.63
N ASP A 185 10.66 1.11 -2.17
CA ASP A 185 9.21 0.92 -2.16
C ASP A 185 8.51 1.85 -1.16
N LEU A 186 9.26 2.41 -0.20
CA LEU A 186 8.75 3.35 0.80
C LEU A 186 8.56 4.76 0.24
N THR A 187 9.31 5.15 -0.80
CA THR A 187 9.15 6.49 -1.35
C THR A 187 7.85 6.61 -2.14
N ALA A 188 7.17 7.75 -2.03
CA ALA A 188 5.92 8.04 -2.72
C ALA A 188 5.95 9.45 -3.31
N GLN A 189 5.21 9.64 -4.39
CA GLN A 189 5.21 10.87 -5.16
C GLN A 189 3.86 11.56 -5.12
N LEU A 190 3.87 12.88 -5.19
CA LEU A 190 2.75 13.70 -5.61
C LEU A 190 2.47 13.47 -7.09
N LYS A 191 1.28 13.88 -7.56
CA LYS A 191 0.94 13.81 -9.00
C LYS A 191 1.90 14.59 -9.88
N SER A 192 2.49 15.65 -9.34
CA SER A 192 3.51 16.47 -10.02
C SER A 192 4.80 15.69 -10.33
N GLY A 193 4.98 14.51 -9.73
CA GLY A 193 6.18 13.68 -9.85
C GLY A 193 7.24 13.97 -8.77
N ALA A 194 7.03 14.96 -7.90
CA ALA A 194 7.91 15.21 -6.77
C ALA A 194 7.69 14.16 -5.67
N ASN A 195 8.76 13.64 -5.08
CA ASN A 195 8.67 12.87 -3.85
C ASN A 195 8.27 13.81 -2.71
N ASP A 196 7.45 13.33 -1.77
CA ASP A 196 7.10 14.08 -0.56
C ASP A 196 7.04 13.17 0.66
N ALA A 197 7.08 13.80 1.84
CA ALA A 197 6.95 13.12 3.11
C ALA A 197 5.48 12.79 3.41
N TYR A 198 5.22 11.66 4.06
CA TYR A 198 3.87 11.25 4.39
C TYR A 198 3.77 10.50 5.73
N TRP A 199 2.59 10.59 6.33
CA TRP A 199 2.27 9.97 7.61
C TRP A 199 2.04 8.46 7.52
N LEU A 200 2.39 7.75 8.59
CA LEU A 200 1.92 6.40 8.91
C LEU A 200 0.97 6.48 10.11
N ARG A 201 0.06 5.51 10.28
CA ARG A 201 -0.83 5.48 11.47
C ARG A 201 -0.10 5.14 12.78
N THR A 202 1.14 4.70 12.67
CA THR A 202 1.92 4.22 13.81
C THR A 202 2.38 5.36 14.69
N ALA A 203 2.01 5.33 15.97
CA ALA A 203 2.55 6.23 16.98
C ALA A 203 4.06 6.00 17.18
N TYR A 204 4.82 7.07 17.43
CA TYR A 204 6.23 6.94 17.80
C TYR A 204 6.35 6.87 19.33
N LEU A 205 6.62 5.67 19.87
CA LEU A 205 6.34 5.37 21.29
C LEU A 205 7.20 6.12 22.32
N TRP A 206 8.25 6.84 21.88
CA TRP A 206 9.09 7.63 22.79
C TRP A 206 8.31 8.74 23.48
N ASP A 207 7.38 9.38 22.75
CA ASP A 207 6.60 10.52 23.22
C ASP A 207 5.19 10.43 22.64
N ASP A 208 4.21 10.89 23.40
CA ASP A 208 2.81 10.76 23.01
C ASP A 208 2.37 11.80 21.98
N ILE A 209 3.24 12.73 21.59
CA ILE A 209 3.02 13.78 20.58
C ILE A 209 3.85 13.57 19.30
N GLN A 210 4.23 12.33 19.00
CA GLN A 210 4.95 11.95 17.78
C GLN A 210 4.30 10.77 17.06
N ALA A 211 4.39 10.78 15.73
CA ALA A 211 3.96 9.69 14.87
C ALA A 211 5.05 9.35 13.86
N TRP A 212 5.06 8.11 13.36
CA TRP A 212 6.00 7.70 12.31
C TRP A 212 5.62 8.33 10.97
N ALA A 213 6.66 8.72 10.24
CA ALA A 213 6.54 9.22 8.88
C ALA A 213 7.64 8.64 7.99
N ILE A 214 7.39 8.71 6.70
CA ILE A 214 8.39 8.49 5.66
C ILE A 214 8.74 9.84 5.04
N GLY A 215 10.01 10.19 5.00
CA GLY A 215 10.50 11.40 4.35
C GLY A 215 10.58 11.24 2.82
N ALA A 216 10.64 12.37 2.10
CA ALA A 216 10.72 12.39 0.63
C ALA A 216 11.90 11.60 0.04
N ASN A 217 13.00 11.44 0.81
CA ASN A 217 14.17 10.66 0.43
C ASN A 217 14.13 9.21 0.96
N GLY A 218 12.99 8.79 1.50
CA GLY A 218 12.80 7.47 2.10
C GLY A 218 13.31 7.36 3.54
N ASP A 219 13.69 8.47 4.17
CA ASP A 219 14.05 8.52 5.60
C ASP A 219 12.87 8.06 6.46
N ILE A 220 13.16 7.38 7.57
CA ILE A 220 12.14 6.76 8.41
C ILE A 220 12.35 7.24 9.84
N GLY A 221 11.32 7.79 10.47
CA GLY A 221 11.43 8.23 11.86
C GLY A 221 10.14 8.79 12.45
N GLY A 222 10.21 9.06 13.75
CA GLY A 222 9.18 9.82 14.46
C GLY A 222 9.35 11.31 14.21
N ILE A 223 8.24 11.99 13.95
CA ILE A 223 8.19 13.45 13.82
C ILE A 223 6.99 13.97 14.62
N SER A 224 7.09 15.21 15.08
CA SER A 224 6.02 15.84 15.87
C SER A 224 4.71 15.87 15.09
N VAL A 225 3.61 15.54 15.76
CA VAL A 225 2.25 15.53 15.20
C VAL A 225 1.78 16.90 14.71
N SER A 226 2.51 17.96 15.06
CA SER A 226 2.28 19.35 14.65
C SER A 226 2.70 19.65 13.21
N TYR A 227 3.55 18.81 12.60
CA TYR A 227 3.93 19.00 11.22
C TYR A 227 2.78 18.67 10.28
N THR A 228 2.83 19.25 9.10
CA THR A 228 1.88 18.98 8.02
C THR A 228 2.58 18.13 6.97
N LEU A 229 2.14 16.88 6.78
CA LEU A 229 2.69 15.95 5.79
C LEU A 229 1.56 15.38 4.92
N SER A 230 1.89 14.89 3.73
CA SER A 230 0.90 14.25 2.86
C SER A 230 0.37 12.94 3.43
N LEU A 231 -0.74 12.47 2.86
CA LEU A 231 -1.32 11.16 3.16
C LEU A 231 -1.21 10.24 1.95
N ARG A 232 -1.14 8.93 2.22
CA ARG A 232 -1.27 7.86 1.23
C ARG A 232 -2.43 6.93 1.60
N PRO A 233 -3.69 7.32 1.28
CA PRO A 233 -4.87 6.58 1.70
C PRO A 233 -4.90 5.15 1.18
N ALA A 234 -5.45 4.25 1.98
CA ALA A 234 -5.71 2.86 1.67
C ALA A 234 -7.12 2.45 2.13
N PHE A 235 -7.71 1.48 1.43
CA PHE A 235 -9.00 0.90 1.78
C PHE A 235 -9.17 -0.48 1.13
N CYS A 236 -10.18 -1.23 1.59
CA CYS A 236 -10.49 -2.54 1.04
C CYS A 236 -11.81 -2.56 0.26
N LEU A 237 -11.84 -3.38 -0.78
CA LEU A 237 -13.06 -3.78 -1.50
C LEU A 237 -13.20 -5.31 -1.48
N ASP A 238 -14.41 -5.81 -1.75
CA ASP A 238 -14.64 -7.25 -1.91
C ASP A 238 -13.78 -7.81 -3.05
N GLY A 239 -13.13 -8.95 -2.84
CA GLY A 239 -12.21 -9.52 -3.83
C GLY A 239 -12.85 -9.96 -5.14
N ASN A 240 -14.17 -10.17 -5.16
CA ASN A 240 -14.95 -10.48 -6.35
C ASN A 240 -15.49 -9.23 -7.05
N THR A 241 -15.12 -8.03 -6.61
CA THR A 241 -15.46 -6.79 -7.31
C THR A 241 -14.93 -6.84 -8.73
N GLU A 242 -15.84 -6.74 -9.71
CA GLU A 242 -15.51 -6.83 -11.13
C GLU A 242 -14.76 -5.59 -11.62
N VAL A 243 -13.71 -5.82 -12.41
CA VAL A 243 -12.95 -4.79 -13.10
C VAL A 243 -13.02 -4.98 -14.61
N VAL A 244 -12.86 -3.89 -15.35
CA VAL A 244 -12.80 -3.90 -16.82
C VAL A 244 -11.60 -3.10 -17.29
N GLU A 245 -10.99 -3.53 -18.40
CA GLU A 245 -9.97 -2.74 -19.08
C GLU A 245 -10.61 -1.70 -19.99
N THR A 246 -10.08 -0.48 -19.98
CA THR A 246 -10.49 0.63 -20.83
C THR A 246 -9.28 1.48 -21.22
N ASP A 247 -9.30 2.10 -22.39
CA ASP A 247 -8.34 3.13 -22.85
C ASP A 247 -8.91 4.56 -22.77
N GLU A 248 -10.12 4.72 -22.21
CA GLU A 248 -10.82 6.01 -22.12
C GLU A 248 -10.28 6.91 -20.99
N ILE A 249 -9.60 6.33 -19.99
CA ILE A 249 -9.14 7.05 -18.80
C ILE A 249 -7.73 7.61 -18.97
N VAL A 250 -6.85 6.89 -19.67
CA VAL A 250 -5.46 7.31 -19.86
C VAL A 250 -5.08 7.15 -21.32
N GLU A 251 -4.77 8.28 -21.96
CA GLU A 251 -4.42 8.32 -23.37
C GLU A 251 -3.23 7.39 -23.69
N GLY A 252 -3.38 6.57 -24.72
CA GLY A 252 -2.32 5.70 -25.22
C GLY A 252 -2.06 4.43 -24.38
N ARG A 253 -2.87 4.12 -23.36
CA ARG A 253 -2.74 2.88 -22.59
C ARG A 253 -4.06 2.37 -22.02
N LYS A 254 -4.23 1.04 -22.07
CA LYS A 254 -5.33 0.38 -21.36
C LYS A 254 -5.04 0.33 -19.86
N VAL A 255 -6.08 0.57 -19.06
CA VAL A 255 -6.05 0.54 -17.60
C VAL A 255 -7.30 -0.15 -17.06
N TYR A 256 -7.22 -0.68 -15.84
CA TYR A 256 -8.38 -1.27 -15.17
C TYR A 256 -9.20 -0.19 -14.46
N VAL A 257 -10.53 -0.30 -14.51
CA VAL A 257 -11.49 0.46 -13.72
C VAL A 257 -12.50 -0.48 -13.07
N LEU A 258 -13.20 -0.01 -12.03
CA LEU A 258 -14.35 -0.72 -11.47
C LEU A 258 -15.49 -0.74 -12.49
N LYS A 259 -16.07 -1.92 -12.76
CA LYS A 259 -17.14 -2.06 -13.76
C LYS A 259 -18.45 -1.38 -13.34
N ASN A 260 -18.75 -1.42 -12.05
CA ASN A 260 -19.89 -0.77 -11.42
C ASN A 260 -19.38 -0.16 -10.12
N PRO A 261 -18.80 1.05 -10.14
CA PRO A 261 -18.31 1.71 -8.93
C PRO A 261 -19.45 1.98 -7.97
#